data_AF-A0A1Q6SSM6-F1
#
_entry.id   AF-A0A1Q6SSM6-F1
#
_cell.length_a   1.000
_cell.length_b   1.000
_cell.length_c   1.000
_cell.angle_alpha   90.00
_cell.angle_beta   90.00
_cell.angle_gamma   90.00
#
_symmetry.space_group_name_H-M   'P 1'
#
loop_
_entity.id
_entity.type
_entity.pdbx_description
1 polymer ?
#
loop_
_entity_poly.entity_id
_entity_poly.type
_entity_poly.pdbx_seq_one_letter_code
_entity_poly.pdbx_strand_id
1 'polypeptide(L)'
;MKRMNQFVYALLIGCVLLTGCGSNTNTTETKEEVISDSQANASTEATQSESASEEENDSVTGRIESIDETSITLAVMNMPGGAAPDGNGGGDKPSVEAPDGNGGGDKPSGEAPDGNGGGDKPSGEAPDGNGGGDKPSGDGNGAPQAPDNNAESVTITLTDNTLFYDESGSAITIDSLTEGTTVTVATDADGNAISVTITTLSAMGGGMGGGQSAPSSYEAVNTYSEDNSISNESISSTGTDENAILVTNQANVSLDNVTIDRTSSDSTGGDSSSFYGVGAAVLATDGTVNISNSTITTNASGGAGIFAYGDGVANVSDTTINTTQDTSGGIHVAGGGTLHATNLTVETNGGSAATIRSDRGGGTMTVNGGSYTSNGSGSPAVYCTADIDIQNATLTATGSEAVCIEGLNSLKLTDCDLTGDMPENEQNDCTWTVILYQSMSGDSEVGNSTFSMTGGSLTSKNGGLFYTTNTESTFYLSDVDITYSDSNDFFLKCTGNSNARGWGQSGANGADCIFTADNQDMTGDVIWDSISDLDFDMVNGSTLIGAFVQDESNAGNGGNGYANLTNYILPYTFS
;
A
#
# COMPACT_ATOMS: atom_id res chain seq x y z
N MET A 1 -29.00 32.06 -44.17
CA MET A 1 -28.61 33.48 -44.09
C MET A 1 -28.79 33.97 -42.66
N LYS A 2 -27.80 34.70 -42.10
CA LYS A 2 -27.80 35.56 -40.87
C LYS A 2 -28.53 35.01 -39.62
N ARG A 3 -27.86 34.66 -38.52
CA ARG A 3 -27.03 35.48 -37.57
C ARG A 3 -27.81 36.57 -36.79
N MET A 4 -27.80 36.45 -35.47
CA MET A 4 -27.87 37.48 -34.42
C MET A 4 -26.82 37.06 -33.38
N ASN A 5 -25.70 37.78 -33.16
CA ASN A 5 -25.51 39.02 -32.39
C ASN A 5 -25.84 38.82 -30.89
N GLN A 6 -24.89 38.75 -29.93
CA GLN A 6 -23.80 39.67 -29.47
C GLN A 6 -24.20 40.56 -28.27
N PHE A 7 -23.19 40.85 -27.44
CA PHE A 7 -23.13 41.73 -26.24
C PHE A 7 -23.71 41.15 -24.93
N VAL A 8 -23.22 41.39 -23.70
CA VAL A 8 -21.96 41.90 -23.05
C VAL A 8 -22.37 42.62 -21.75
N TYR A 9 -21.82 42.19 -20.60
CA TYR A 9 -21.63 42.89 -19.31
C TYR A 9 -22.74 43.76 -18.66
N ALA A 10 -22.98 43.57 -17.35
CA ALA A 10 -22.64 44.59 -16.33
C ALA A 10 -22.90 44.13 -14.88
N LEU A 11 -21.96 44.46 -13.99
CA LEU A 11 -22.05 44.37 -12.52
C LEU A 11 -22.81 45.59 -11.95
N LEU A 12 -23.53 45.47 -10.83
CA LEU A 12 -24.18 46.63 -10.18
C LEU A 12 -24.18 46.53 -8.65
N ILE A 13 -23.56 47.51 -7.99
CA ILE A 13 -23.52 47.73 -6.54
C ILE A 13 -24.67 48.69 -6.15
N GLY A 14 -25.30 48.47 -5.00
CA GLY A 14 -26.35 49.35 -4.48
C GLY A 14 -26.28 49.57 -2.96
N CYS A 15 -25.73 50.70 -2.53
CA CYS A 15 -25.85 51.19 -1.16
C CYS A 15 -27.10 52.07 -1.01
N VAL A 16 -27.75 52.05 0.17
CA VAL A 16 -28.77 53.03 0.57
C VAL A 16 -28.51 53.48 2.01
N LEU A 17 -28.55 54.80 2.23
CA LEU A 17 -28.55 55.48 3.53
C LEU A 17 -29.65 56.55 3.51
N LEU A 18 -30.23 56.89 4.67
CA LEU A 18 -30.51 58.27 5.17
C LEU A 18 -31.55 58.32 6.33
N THR A 19 -31.09 58.72 7.53
CA THR A 19 -31.64 59.72 8.51
C THR A 19 -33.06 59.61 9.09
N GLY A 20 -33.38 59.99 10.35
CA GLY A 20 -32.69 60.73 11.45
C GLY A 20 -33.69 61.06 12.62
N CYS A 21 -33.47 61.86 13.69
CA CYS A 21 -32.30 62.53 14.30
C CYS A 21 -32.66 63.25 15.66
N GLY A 22 -31.91 63.01 16.76
CA GLY A 22 -31.71 63.97 17.91
C GLY A 22 -32.63 63.88 19.16
N SER A 23 -32.33 64.48 20.35
CA SER A 23 -31.11 65.08 20.96
C SER A 23 -31.28 65.39 22.48
N ASN A 24 -30.22 65.20 23.31
CA ASN A 24 -29.77 65.78 24.64
C ASN A 24 -30.79 66.29 25.71
N THR A 25 -30.67 66.11 27.06
CA THR A 25 -29.61 66.60 28.01
C THR A 25 -29.80 66.13 29.50
N ASN A 26 -28.70 66.00 30.28
CA ASN A 26 -28.47 66.13 31.76
C ASN A 26 -29.41 65.44 32.81
N THR A 27 -28.95 64.90 33.96
CA THR A 27 -28.27 65.58 35.11
C THR A 27 -27.60 64.57 36.09
N THR A 28 -26.77 65.06 37.03
CA THR A 28 -25.83 64.30 37.92
C THR A 28 -26.23 64.31 39.42
N GLU A 29 -25.51 63.50 40.24
CA GLU A 29 -25.24 63.54 41.72
C GLU A 29 -25.84 62.38 42.57
N THR A 30 -25.12 61.48 43.28
CA THR A 30 -24.02 61.40 44.31
C THR A 30 -24.50 61.13 45.76
N LYS A 31 -24.02 60.01 46.36
CA LYS A 31 -23.41 59.81 47.72
C LYS A 31 -23.53 58.34 48.20
N GLU A 32 -22.43 57.64 48.55
CA GLU A 32 -21.81 57.43 49.90
C GLU A 32 -22.64 56.53 50.86
N GLU A 33 -22.09 55.69 51.76
CA GLU A 33 -20.75 55.09 51.99
C GLU A 33 -20.87 53.96 53.06
N VAL A 34 -20.12 52.84 52.91
CA VAL A 34 -19.42 52.00 53.96
C VAL A 34 -20.32 51.39 55.10
N ILE A 35 -20.05 50.28 55.83
CA ILE A 35 -18.87 49.72 56.51
C ILE A 35 -19.00 48.18 56.72
N SER A 36 -17.92 47.45 56.32
CA SER A 36 -17.18 46.27 56.92
C SER A 36 -17.86 45.18 57.81
N ASP A 37 -17.23 44.05 58.19
CA ASP A 37 -15.80 43.60 58.18
C ASP A 37 -15.58 42.06 58.29
N SER A 38 -14.30 41.65 58.32
CA SER A 38 -13.67 40.34 58.68
C SER A 38 -13.65 39.22 57.60
N GLN A 39 -12.51 38.69 57.12
CA GLN A 39 -11.31 38.05 57.74
C GLN A 39 -11.59 36.60 58.23
N ALA A 40 -10.78 35.55 58.03
CA ALA A 40 -9.38 35.39 57.57
C ALA A 40 -9.19 33.98 56.88
N ASN A 41 -8.38 33.80 55.83
CA ASN A 41 -6.94 33.41 55.78
C ASN A 41 -6.63 31.89 55.62
N ALA A 42 -5.54 31.62 54.88
CA ALA A 42 -4.78 30.36 54.71
C ALA A 42 -5.34 29.20 53.86
N SER A 43 -4.65 28.89 52.76
CA SER A 43 -4.52 27.54 52.18
C SER A 43 -3.04 27.27 51.87
N THR A 44 -2.54 26.11 52.30
CA THR A 44 -1.12 25.74 52.34
C THR A 44 -0.66 25.00 51.07
N GLU A 45 0.61 25.19 50.71
CA GLU A 45 1.34 24.24 49.84
C GLU A 45 1.67 22.93 50.59
N ALA A 46 1.85 21.87 49.78
CA ALA A 46 2.51 20.59 50.07
C ALA A 46 1.95 19.72 51.22
N THR A 47 1.36 18.58 50.85
CA THR A 47 1.90 17.24 51.17
C THR A 47 1.29 16.20 50.20
N GLN A 48 2.15 15.30 49.74
CA GLN A 48 1.92 14.02 49.04
C GLN A 48 0.46 13.53 48.87
N SER A 49 0.09 13.25 47.62
CA SER A 49 -0.72 12.07 47.28
C SER A 49 0.20 11.07 46.61
N GLU A 50 0.00 9.79 46.91
CA GLU A 50 0.91 8.70 46.57
C GLU A 50 1.07 8.55 45.06
N SER A 51 2.32 8.38 44.62
CA SER A 51 2.62 7.67 43.38
C SER A 51 2.12 6.23 43.56
N ALA A 52 0.93 5.95 43.04
CA ALA A 52 0.58 4.58 42.71
C ALA A 52 1.69 4.06 41.80
N SER A 53 2.24 2.89 42.15
CA SER A 53 2.99 2.11 41.18
C SER A 53 2.10 1.92 39.95
N GLU A 54 2.66 2.17 38.77
CA GLU A 54 2.15 1.54 37.56
C GLU A 54 2.24 0.03 37.82
N GLU A 55 1.12 -0.59 38.15
CA GLU A 55 0.99 -2.04 38.08
C GLU A 55 1.15 -2.39 36.59
N GLU A 56 1.99 -3.37 36.27
CA GLU A 56 2.10 -3.93 34.93
C GLU A 56 0.74 -4.56 34.60
N ASN A 57 -0.14 -3.80 33.96
CA ASN A 57 -1.36 -4.32 33.37
C ASN A 57 -0.95 -5.10 32.12
N ASP A 58 -1.10 -6.42 32.17
CA ASP A 58 -0.97 -7.26 30.99
C ASP A 58 -2.03 -6.85 29.94
N SER A 59 -1.72 -7.09 28.67
CA SER A 59 -2.68 -6.89 27.58
C SER A 59 -2.70 -8.10 26.65
N VAL A 60 -3.91 -8.50 26.26
CA VAL A 60 -4.15 -9.61 25.35
C VAL A 60 -4.81 -9.05 24.10
N THR A 61 -4.17 -9.24 22.95
CA THR A 61 -4.72 -8.81 21.65
C THR A 61 -5.17 -10.04 20.87
N GLY A 62 -6.40 -10.00 20.34
CA GLY A 62 -6.96 -11.13 19.63
C GLY A 62 -8.27 -10.82 18.92
N ARG A 63 -8.73 -11.79 18.15
CA ARG A 63 -10.00 -11.73 17.44
C ARG A 63 -11.10 -12.37 18.28
N ILE A 64 -12.22 -11.68 18.47
CA ILE A 64 -13.35 -12.18 19.26
C ILE A 64 -13.90 -13.47 18.60
N GLU A 65 -13.84 -14.58 19.33
CA GLU A 65 -14.51 -15.84 18.98
C GLU A 65 -15.94 -15.89 19.55
N SER A 66 -16.15 -15.32 20.72
CA SER A 66 -17.46 -15.17 21.37
C SER A 66 -17.42 -14.06 22.42
N ILE A 67 -18.51 -13.34 22.62
CA ILE A 67 -18.64 -12.34 23.69
C ILE A 67 -20.05 -12.37 24.31
N ASP A 68 -20.12 -12.23 25.63
CA ASP A 68 -21.36 -12.02 26.39
C ASP A 68 -21.17 -10.95 27.49
N GLU A 69 -22.21 -10.64 28.28
CA GLU A 69 -22.16 -9.63 29.35
C GLU A 69 -21.10 -9.90 30.44
N THR A 70 -20.53 -11.11 30.52
CA THR A 70 -19.66 -11.59 31.59
C THR A 70 -18.29 -12.08 31.14
N SER A 71 -18.10 -12.34 29.84
CA SER A 71 -16.84 -12.87 29.31
C SER A 71 -16.62 -12.53 27.84
N ILE A 72 -15.35 -12.45 27.46
CA ILE A 72 -14.89 -12.31 26.09
C ILE A 72 -13.86 -13.41 25.80
N THR A 73 -14.07 -14.20 24.75
CA THR A 73 -13.12 -15.22 24.29
C THR A 73 -12.43 -14.73 23.03
N LEU A 74 -11.11 -14.74 23.04
CA LEU A 74 -10.25 -14.26 21.97
C LEU A 74 -9.43 -15.42 21.40
N ALA A 75 -9.38 -15.54 20.08
CA ALA A 75 -8.26 -16.19 19.42
C ALA A 75 -7.05 -15.25 19.54
N VAL A 76 -6.08 -15.61 20.40
CA VAL A 76 -4.95 -14.75 20.72
C VAL A 76 -3.98 -14.69 19.55
N MET A 77 -3.54 -13.48 19.20
CA MET A 77 -2.49 -13.28 18.21
C MET A 77 -1.13 -13.23 18.91
N ASN A 78 -0.34 -14.29 18.77
CA ASN A 78 1.00 -14.35 19.35
C ASN A 78 1.96 -13.39 18.62
N MET A 79 2.13 -12.19 19.16
CA MET A 79 3.19 -11.26 18.74
C MET A 79 4.58 -11.72 19.24
N PRO A 80 5.66 -11.53 18.46
CA PRO A 80 7.02 -11.74 18.93
C PRO A 80 7.44 -10.64 19.93
N GLY A 81 7.08 -10.79 21.20
CA GLY A 81 7.48 -9.88 22.27
C GLY A 81 8.99 -9.92 22.54
N GLY A 82 9.65 -8.78 22.47
CA GLY A 82 11.07 -8.65 22.81
C GLY A 82 11.31 -8.71 24.32
N ALA A 83 11.94 -9.78 24.80
CA ALA A 83 12.52 -9.86 26.13
C ALA A 83 14.02 -10.21 26.03
N ALA A 84 14.88 -9.41 26.66
CA ALA A 84 16.31 -9.72 26.75
C ALA A 84 16.52 -10.98 27.63
N PRO A 85 17.30 -11.98 27.20
CA PRO A 85 17.58 -13.14 28.04
C PRO A 85 18.57 -12.78 29.16
N ASP A 86 18.05 -12.32 30.29
CA ASP A 86 18.80 -12.26 31.54
C ASP A 86 19.25 -13.68 31.92
N GLY A 87 20.57 -13.86 31.99
CA GLY A 87 21.14 -15.18 32.25
C GLY A 87 20.96 -15.61 33.70
N ASN A 88 20.35 -16.79 33.91
CA ASN A 88 20.98 -17.92 34.63
C ASN A 88 20.01 -19.10 34.81
N GLY A 89 20.18 -20.19 34.03
CA GLY A 89 19.42 -21.43 34.18
C GLY A 89 20.04 -22.57 33.37
N GLY A 90 20.75 -23.48 34.01
CA GLY A 90 21.47 -24.58 33.34
C GLY A 90 20.65 -25.87 33.19
N GLY A 91 20.95 -26.66 32.16
CA GLY A 91 20.35 -27.98 31.94
C GLY A 91 20.85 -28.68 30.67
N ASP A 92 21.79 -29.62 30.85
CA ASP A 92 22.16 -30.75 29.98
C ASP A 92 22.13 -30.63 28.43
N LYS A 93 23.34 -30.56 27.85
CA LYS A 93 23.63 -30.79 26.43
C LYS A 93 24.13 -32.23 26.20
N PRO A 94 23.49 -33.04 25.32
CA PRO A 94 24.10 -34.27 24.81
C PRO A 94 25.24 -33.94 23.83
N SER A 95 26.41 -34.51 24.07
CA SER A 95 27.58 -34.42 23.18
C SER A 95 27.50 -35.43 22.04
N VAL A 96 27.82 -35.01 20.81
CA VAL A 96 28.31 -35.91 19.76
C VAL A 96 29.60 -35.31 19.18
N GLU A 97 30.61 -36.16 19.04
CA GLU A 97 32.00 -35.76 18.72
C GLU A 97 32.19 -35.50 17.21
N ALA A 98 33.09 -34.56 16.90
CA ALA A 98 33.74 -34.46 15.59
C ALA A 98 35.17 -35.01 15.69
N PRO A 99 35.68 -35.79 14.71
CA PRO A 99 37.07 -36.23 14.70
C PRO A 99 37.97 -35.22 13.96
N ASP A 100 39.08 -34.85 14.58
CA ASP A 100 40.15 -34.05 13.97
C ASP A 100 40.90 -34.80 12.85
N GLY A 101 41.35 -34.07 11.82
CA GLY A 101 42.10 -34.61 10.68
C GLY A 101 42.99 -33.57 9.98
N ASN A 102 44.12 -33.25 10.59
CA ASN A 102 45.09 -32.25 10.11
C ASN A 102 45.93 -32.72 8.89
N GLY A 103 46.24 -31.81 7.94
CA GLY A 103 47.23 -32.04 6.88
C GLY A 103 47.05 -31.13 5.65
N GLY A 104 47.92 -30.12 5.50
CA GLY A 104 47.89 -29.20 4.35
C GLY A 104 48.83 -29.58 3.20
N GLY A 105 48.85 -28.77 2.13
CA GLY A 105 49.84 -28.88 1.05
C GLY A 105 49.35 -28.40 -0.33
N ASP A 106 49.86 -27.24 -0.74
CA ASP A 106 50.12 -26.76 -2.10
C ASP A 106 49.03 -26.67 -3.21
N LYS A 107 49.05 -25.50 -3.83
CA LYS A 107 48.40 -25.12 -5.10
C LYS A 107 49.24 -25.63 -6.28
N PRO A 108 48.61 -25.91 -7.44
CA PRO A 108 49.16 -25.31 -8.66
C PRO A 108 48.10 -24.63 -9.55
N SER A 109 48.59 -23.68 -10.34
CA SER A 109 47.90 -22.97 -11.42
C SER A 109 48.15 -23.64 -12.78
N GLY A 110 47.25 -23.46 -13.75
CA GLY A 110 47.65 -23.45 -15.17
C GLY A 110 46.68 -24.09 -16.18
N GLU A 111 46.02 -23.21 -16.95
CA GLU A 111 45.78 -23.28 -18.41
C GLU A 111 45.00 -24.45 -19.06
N ALA A 112 44.10 -24.07 -20.00
CA ALA A 112 43.49 -24.95 -21.00
C ALA A 112 44.42 -25.12 -22.22
N PRO A 113 44.15 -26.07 -23.16
CA PRO A 113 43.31 -25.67 -24.31
C PRO A 113 42.44 -26.79 -24.97
N ASP A 114 41.44 -26.33 -25.73
CA ASP A 114 40.88 -26.80 -27.02
C ASP A 114 40.69 -28.30 -27.37
N GLY A 115 39.54 -28.67 -27.97
CA GLY A 115 39.48 -30.01 -28.59
C GLY A 115 38.22 -30.61 -29.26
N ASN A 116 37.18 -29.86 -29.67
CA ASN A 116 36.23 -30.17 -30.77
C ASN A 116 35.65 -31.61 -31.02
N GLY A 117 34.31 -31.72 -31.01
CA GLY A 117 33.52 -32.77 -31.69
C GLY A 117 33.24 -34.07 -30.88
N GLY A 118 32.10 -34.76 -31.03
CA GLY A 118 30.90 -34.51 -31.83
C GLY A 118 30.13 -35.82 -32.11
N GLY A 119 28.80 -35.79 -32.09
CA GLY A 119 27.93 -36.86 -32.61
C GLY A 119 27.61 -38.05 -31.68
N ASP A 120 26.35 -38.09 -31.24
CA ASP A 120 25.35 -39.12 -31.63
C ASP A 120 24.50 -39.75 -30.50
N LYS A 121 23.22 -39.86 -30.85
CA LYS A 121 22.10 -40.42 -30.08
C LYS A 121 21.84 -41.86 -30.51
N PRO A 122 21.39 -42.74 -29.61
CA PRO A 122 20.55 -43.86 -30.01
C PRO A 122 19.17 -43.84 -29.36
N SER A 123 18.22 -44.50 -30.04
CA SER A 123 16.81 -44.69 -29.70
C SER A 123 16.51 -46.15 -29.35
N GLY A 124 15.40 -46.40 -28.63
CA GLY A 124 14.82 -47.72 -28.36
C GLY A 124 14.10 -47.69 -27.00
N GLU A 125 12.78 -47.53 -26.96
CA GLU A 125 11.73 -48.57 -27.11
C GLU A 125 11.61 -49.52 -25.90
N ALA A 126 10.38 -49.67 -25.42
CA ALA A 126 9.99 -50.44 -24.24
C ALA A 126 9.56 -51.88 -24.58
N PRO A 127 9.37 -52.73 -23.55
CA PRO A 127 8.33 -53.77 -23.64
C PRO A 127 7.44 -53.89 -22.38
N ASP A 128 6.17 -54.23 -22.61
CA ASP A 128 5.17 -54.57 -21.59
C ASP A 128 5.42 -55.92 -20.88
N GLY A 129 4.85 -56.09 -19.68
CA GLY A 129 4.76 -57.40 -19.01
C GLY A 129 3.88 -57.39 -17.74
N ASN A 130 2.76 -58.11 -17.76
CA ASN A 130 1.66 -58.00 -16.78
C ASN A 130 1.51 -59.22 -15.83
N GLY A 131 0.98 -59.00 -14.61
CA GLY A 131 0.41 -59.99 -13.69
C GLY A 131 1.29 -60.39 -12.47
N GLY A 132 0.77 -60.63 -11.25
CA GLY A 132 -0.60 -60.49 -10.73
C GLY A 132 -0.87 -61.37 -9.48
N GLY A 133 -1.49 -60.80 -8.42
CA GLY A 133 -1.87 -61.49 -7.15
C GLY A 133 -0.78 -61.45 -6.05
N ASP A 134 -1.06 -61.27 -4.76
CA ASP A 134 -2.35 -61.20 -4.03
C ASP A 134 -2.29 -60.25 -2.80
N LYS A 135 -3.46 -59.79 -2.33
CA LYS A 135 -3.65 -58.79 -1.23
C LYS A 135 -3.54 -59.42 0.18
N PRO A 136 -3.24 -58.64 1.24
CA PRO A 136 -4.35 -58.28 2.14
C PRO A 136 -4.33 -56.84 2.71
N SER A 137 -5.53 -56.24 2.75
CA SER A 137 -6.06 -55.24 3.70
C SER A 137 -5.14 -54.17 4.34
N GLY A 138 -5.40 -52.91 4.02
CA GLY A 138 -4.98 -51.73 4.78
C GLY A 138 -5.44 -50.45 4.08
N ASP A 139 -6.55 -49.86 4.53
CA ASP A 139 -7.09 -48.61 3.95
C ASP A 139 -6.35 -47.40 4.53
N GLY A 140 -6.09 -46.38 3.71
CA GLY A 140 -5.33 -45.20 4.10
C GLY A 140 -5.34 -44.10 3.03
N ASN A 141 -6.48 -43.43 2.87
CA ASN A 141 -6.50 -42.14 2.16
C ASN A 141 -5.84 -41.08 3.05
N GLY A 142 -4.64 -40.63 2.66
CA GLY A 142 -3.99 -39.45 3.22
C GLY A 142 -3.97 -38.33 2.19
N ALA A 143 -4.99 -37.48 2.20
CA ALA A 143 -4.87 -36.15 1.59
C ALA A 143 -3.88 -35.31 2.41
N PRO A 144 -3.25 -34.25 1.85
CA PRO A 144 -2.47 -33.31 2.64
C PRO A 144 -3.33 -32.75 3.77
N GLN A 145 -2.84 -32.80 5.01
CA GLN A 145 -3.51 -32.12 6.11
C GLN A 145 -3.40 -30.60 5.88
N ALA A 146 -4.51 -29.89 6.10
CA ALA A 146 -4.47 -28.44 6.29
C ALA A 146 -3.57 -28.09 7.49
N PRO A 147 -3.05 -26.85 7.57
CA PRO A 147 -2.38 -26.36 8.77
C PRO A 147 -3.27 -26.56 10.01
N ASP A 148 -2.66 -26.98 11.11
CA ASP A 148 -3.36 -27.14 12.38
C ASP A 148 -3.58 -25.74 12.99
N ASN A 149 -4.83 -25.27 12.97
CA ASN A 149 -5.23 -23.92 13.40
C ASN A 149 -5.24 -23.79 14.94
N ASN A 150 -4.18 -24.21 15.61
CA ASN A 150 -4.05 -24.13 17.06
C ASN A 150 -3.53 -22.75 17.50
N ALA A 151 -4.30 -21.70 17.18
CA ALA A 151 -4.20 -20.43 17.90
C ALA A 151 -4.72 -20.64 19.32
N GLU A 152 -4.00 -20.13 20.32
CA GLU A 152 -4.43 -20.28 21.72
C GLU A 152 -5.64 -19.39 21.98
N SER A 153 -6.77 -19.98 22.38
CA SER A 153 -7.96 -19.24 22.77
C SER A 153 -7.89 -18.89 24.26
N VAL A 154 -8.11 -17.60 24.58
CA VAL A 154 -8.14 -17.10 25.96
C VAL A 154 -9.48 -16.46 26.24
N THR A 155 -10.16 -16.94 27.28
CA THR A 155 -11.37 -16.33 27.81
C THR A 155 -11.01 -15.40 28.97
N ILE A 156 -11.38 -14.13 28.85
CA ILE A 156 -11.15 -13.08 29.84
C ILE A 156 -12.50 -12.72 30.49
N THR A 157 -12.50 -12.55 31.81
CA THR A 157 -13.71 -12.18 32.56
C THR A 157 -13.98 -10.68 32.42
N LEU A 158 -15.21 -10.32 32.05
CA LEU A 158 -15.69 -8.94 32.05
C LEU A 158 -16.32 -8.61 33.41
N THR A 159 -16.25 -7.35 33.82
CA THR A 159 -16.80 -6.86 35.11
C THR A 159 -17.69 -5.65 34.89
N ASP A 160 -18.51 -5.31 35.90
CA ASP A 160 -19.32 -4.07 35.91
C ASP A 160 -18.49 -2.77 35.71
N ASN A 161 -17.16 -2.85 35.87
CA ASN A 161 -16.23 -1.71 35.71
C ASN A 161 -15.44 -1.74 34.39
N THR A 162 -15.59 -2.78 33.55
CA THR A 162 -14.84 -2.88 32.28
C THR A 162 -15.26 -1.78 31.32
N LEU A 163 -14.30 -1.02 30.81
CA LEU A 163 -14.53 0.09 29.88
C LEU A 163 -14.37 -0.36 28.43
N PHE A 164 -15.28 0.05 27.54
CA PHE A 164 -15.26 -0.33 26.12
C PHE A 164 -14.97 0.89 25.25
N TYR A 165 -14.05 0.75 24.28
CA TYR A 165 -13.64 1.82 23.37
C TYR A 165 -13.64 1.35 21.91
N ASP A 166 -13.94 2.27 20.99
CA ASP A 166 -13.73 2.05 19.55
C ASP A 166 -12.27 2.35 19.12
N GLU A 167 -12.00 2.17 17.82
CA GLU A 167 -10.70 2.42 17.18
C GLU A 167 -10.19 3.87 17.31
N SER A 168 -11.07 4.83 17.62
CA SER A 168 -10.71 6.23 17.88
C SER A 168 -10.42 6.53 19.36
N GLY A 169 -10.59 5.53 20.24
CA GLY A 169 -10.57 5.70 21.69
C GLY A 169 -11.85 6.31 22.26
N SER A 170 -12.93 6.38 21.48
CA SER A 170 -14.23 6.88 21.97
C SER A 170 -14.98 5.79 22.71
N ALA A 171 -15.67 6.14 23.81
CA ALA A 171 -16.37 5.16 24.64
C ALA A 171 -17.62 4.58 23.95
N ILE A 172 -17.71 3.25 23.91
CA ILE A 172 -18.81 2.47 23.31
C ILE A 172 -19.50 1.57 24.36
N THR A 173 -20.49 0.78 23.93
CA THR A 173 -21.09 -0.29 24.73
C THR A 173 -20.70 -1.66 24.18
N ILE A 174 -20.77 -2.70 25.02
CA ILE A 174 -20.47 -4.08 24.63
C ILE A 174 -21.29 -4.58 23.42
N ASP A 175 -22.53 -4.10 23.25
CA ASP A 175 -23.39 -4.37 22.09
C ASP A 175 -22.78 -3.97 20.73
N SER A 176 -21.71 -3.16 20.75
CA SER A 176 -20.98 -2.70 19.55
C SER A 176 -19.87 -3.67 19.14
N LEU A 177 -19.52 -4.64 19.98
CA LEU A 177 -18.53 -5.68 19.70
C LEU A 177 -19.22 -6.91 19.10
N THR A 178 -18.64 -7.49 18.05
CA THR A 178 -19.18 -8.67 17.39
C THR A 178 -18.13 -9.77 17.21
N GLU A 179 -18.59 -11.01 17.02
CA GLU A 179 -17.70 -12.11 16.65
C GLU A 179 -16.91 -11.74 15.39
N GLY A 180 -15.59 -11.86 15.49
CA GLY A 180 -14.66 -11.51 14.44
C GLY A 180 -14.09 -10.09 14.48
N THR A 181 -14.54 -9.21 15.38
CA THR A 181 -13.85 -7.94 15.68
C THR A 181 -12.47 -8.22 16.32
N THR A 182 -11.45 -7.45 15.95
CA THR A 182 -10.14 -7.47 16.63
C THR A 182 -10.14 -6.48 17.79
N VAL A 183 -9.69 -6.92 18.97
CA VAL A 183 -9.63 -6.08 20.18
C VAL A 183 -8.32 -6.28 20.93
N THR A 184 -7.92 -5.23 21.64
CA THR A 184 -6.92 -5.30 22.72
C THR A 184 -7.65 -5.21 24.05
N VAL A 185 -7.43 -6.19 24.93
CA VAL A 185 -7.99 -6.24 26.27
C VAL A 185 -6.88 -6.01 27.29
N ALA A 186 -6.96 -4.92 28.04
CA ALA A 186 -6.08 -4.69 29.18
C ALA A 186 -6.66 -5.41 30.41
N THR A 187 -5.83 -6.18 31.12
CA THR A 187 -6.24 -6.98 32.27
C THR A 187 -5.58 -6.54 33.56
N ASP A 188 -6.30 -6.70 34.68
CA ASP A 188 -5.73 -6.56 36.03
C ASP A 188 -4.86 -7.78 36.41
N ALA A 189 -4.18 -7.70 37.55
CA ALA A 189 -3.31 -8.76 38.06
C ALA A 189 -4.05 -10.07 38.43
N ASP A 190 -5.40 -10.07 38.48
CA ASP A 190 -6.24 -11.24 38.67
C ASP A 190 -6.77 -11.81 37.33
N GLY A 191 -6.48 -11.16 36.20
CA GLY A 191 -6.88 -11.58 34.85
C GLY A 191 -8.27 -11.11 34.40
N ASN A 192 -8.86 -10.11 35.06
CA ASN A 192 -10.14 -9.52 34.65
C ASN A 192 -9.93 -8.31 33.73
N ALA A 193 -10.84 -8.08 32.79
CA ALA A 193 -10.74 -6.97 31.85
C ALA A 193 -10.95 -5.61 32.55
N ILE A 194 -9.92 -4.74 32.51
CA ILE A 194 -10.00 -3.33 32.84
C ILE A 194 -10.65 -2.56 31.69
N SER A 195 -10.20 -2.82 30.46
CA SER A 195 -10.80 -2.25 29.25
C SER A 195 -10.67 -3.14 28.02
N VAL A 196 -11.60 -2.97 27.08
CA VAL A 196 -11.61 -3.62 25.76
C VAL A 196 -11.67 -2.53 24.70
N THR A 197 -10.65 -2.45 23.84
CA THR A 197 -10.56 -1.44 22.78
C THR A 197 -10.61 -2.14 21.42
N ILE A 198 -11.53 -1.73 20.53
CA ILE A 198 -11.53 -2.15 19.12
C ILE A 198 -10.21 -1.71 18.51
N THR A 199 -9.45 -2.67 17.98
CA THR A 199 -8.12 -2.42 17.44
C THR A 199 -8.08 -2.78 15.97
N THR A 200 -7.90 -1.77 15.13
CA THR A 200 -7.49 -1.98 13.74
C THR A 200 -6.00 -2.34 13.72
N LEU A 201 -5.63 -3.34 12.91
CA LEU A 201 -4.24 -3.81 12.81
C LEU A 201 -3.26 -2.74 12.26
N SER A 202 -3.78 -1.64 11.71
CA SER A 202 -3.01 -0.45 11.34
C SER A 202 -2.55 0.40 12.53
N ALA A 203 -3.19 0.28 13.71
CA ALA A 203 -2.87 1.08 14.90
C ALA A 203 -1.86 0.41 15.86
N MET A 204 -1.55 -0.87 15.66
CA MET A 204 -0.52 -1.60 16.41
C MET A 204 0.61 -1.99 15.48
N GLY A 205 1.81 -1.46 15.72
CA GLY A 205 2.96 -1.67 14.84
C GLY A 205 3.31 -3.15 14.66
N GLY A 206 3.43 -3.58 13.40
CA GLY A 206 4.14 -4.81 13.04
C GLY A 206 3.46 -6.13 13.42
N GLY A 207 2.21 -6.34 13.00
CA GLY A 207 1.53 -7.64 13.05
C GLY A 207 0.96 -8.02 11.68
N MET A 208 1.43 -9.14 11.12
CA MET A 208 1.00 -9.64 9.80
C MET A 208 -0.53 -9.64 9.65
N GLY A 209 -1.02 -9.04 8.56
CA GLY A 209 -2.44 -9.07 8.22
C GLY A 209 -2.96 -10.52 8.21
N GLY A 210 -4.06 -10.75 8.93
CA GLY A 210 -4.73 -12.06 8.97
C GLY A 210 -5.38 -12.37 7.62
N GLY A 211 -4.54 -12.79 6.66
CA GLY A 211 -4.95 -12.93 5.27
C GLY A 211 -6.12 -13.91 5.12
N GLN A 212 -7.20 -13.44 4.48
CA GLN A 212 -8.15 -14.37 3.86
C GLN A 212 -7.36 -15.31 2.93
N SER A 213 -7.55 -16.62 3.06
CA SER A 213 -7.03 -17.56 2.07
C SER A 213 -7.62 -17.26 0.69
N ALA A 214 -6.84 -17.50 -0.37
CA ALA A 214 -7.33 -17.44 -1.74
C ALA A 214 -8.63 -18.28 -1.90
N PRO A 215 -9.63 -17.78 -2.66
CA PRO A 215 -10.90 -18.47 -2.82
C PRO A 215 -10.72 -19.80 -3.55
N SER A 216 -11.47 -20.82 -3.13
CA SER A 216 -11.44 -22.15 -3.74
C SER A 216 -12.19 -22.25 -5.07
N SER A 217 -12.98 -21.24 -5.42
CA SER A 217 -13.74 -21.12 -6.66
C SER A 217 -14.15 -19.67 -6.90
N TYR A 218 -14.37 -19.31 -8.16
CA TYR A 218 -14.87 -18.01 -8.58
C TYR A 218 -16.25 -18.17 -9.24
N GLU A 219 -17.22 -17.36 -8.83
CA GLU A 219 -18.48 -17.21 -9.56
C GLU A 219 -18.24 -16.36 -10.81
N ALA A 220 -18.84 -16.75 -11.94
CA ALA A 220 -18.77 -16.00 -13.18
C ALA A 220 -19.97 -16.25 -14.09
N VAL A 221 -20.37 -15.25 -14.89
CA VAL A 221 -21.39 -15.41 -15.93
C VAL A 221 -20.93 -16.37 -17.02
N ASN A 222 -19.66 -16.22 -17.46
CA ASN A 222 -19.02 -17.10 -18.43
C ASN A 222 -17.68 -17.62 -17.88
N THR A 223 -17.58 -18.93 -17.68
CA THR A 223 -16.31 -19.60 -17.37
C THR A 223 -15.82 -20.34 -18.61
N TYR A 224 -14.59 -20.07 -19.02
CA TYR A 224 -13.90 -20.74 -20.12
C TYR A 224 -12.74 -21.58 -19.57
N SER A 225 -12.91 -22.91 -19.64
CA SER A 225 -11.92 -23.91 -19.24
C SER A 225 -11.34 -24.71 -20.43
N GLU A 226 -11.68 -24.28 -21.66
CA GLU A 226 -11.19 -24.78 -22.94
C GLU A 226 -11.03 -23.59 -23.89
N ASP A 227 -10.18 -23.72 -24.91
CA ASP A 227 -9.90 -22.67 -25.91
C ASP A 227 -11.18 -22.14 -26.58
N ASN A 228 -11.29 -20.81 -26.73
CA ASN A 228 -12.50 -20.20 -27.30
C ASN A 228 -12.22 -18.88 -28.02
N SER A 229 -13.13 -18.46 -28.89
CA SER A 229 -13.09 -17.16 -29.56
C SER A 229 -14.48 -16.56 -29.65
N ILE A 230 -14.66 -15.42 -28.98
CA ILE A 230 -15.88 -14.63 -28.91
C ILE A 230 -15.62 -13.31 -29.64
N SER A 231 -16.57 -12.84 -30.44
CA SER A 231 -16.46 -11.52 -31.05
C SER A 231 -17.80 -10.86 -31.32
N ASN A 232 -17.85 -9.53 -31.24
CA ASN A 232 -19.06 -8.73 -31.49
C ASN A 232 -20.24 -9.05 -30.54
N GLU A 233 -19.94 -9.51 -29.33
CA GLU A 233 -20.94 -9.86 -28.31
C GLU A 233 -20.96 -8.85 -27.15
N SER A 234 -22.09 -8.80 -26.43
CA SER A 234 -22.24 -8.02 -25.20
C SER A 234 -22.50 -8.96 -24.02
N ILE A 235 -21.67 -8.87 -23.00
CA ILE A 235 -21.70 -9.69 -21.79
C ILE A 235 -22.00 -8.78 -20.61
N SER A 236 -22.91 -9.17 -19.72
CA SER A 236 -23.22 -8.38 -18.53
C SER A 236 -23.33 -9.27 -17.30
N SER A 237 -22.79 -8.78 -16.19
CA SER A 237 -22.76 -9.44 -14.88
C SER A 237 -23.31 -8.50 -13.82
N THR A 238 -24.17 -9.04 -12.95
CA THR A 238 -24.85 -8.28 -11.90
C THR A 238 -24.92 -9.00 -10.55
N GLY A 239 -24.22 -10.13 -10.39
CA GLY A 239 -24.10 -10.79 -9.09
C GLY A 239 -23.34 -9.96 -8.05
N THR A 240 -23.47 -10.34 -6.79
CA THR A 240 -22.83 -9.65 -5.64
C THR A 240 -21.32 -9.62 -5.77
N ASP A 241 -20.66 -10.71 -6.16
CA ASP A 241 -19.20 -10.78 -6.37
C ASP A 241 -18.83 -11.66 -7.58
N GLU A 242 -19.74 -11.70 -8.55
CA GLU A 242 -19.65 -12.48 -9.79
C GLU A 242 -18.67 -11.83 -10.77
N ASN A 243 -17.86 -12.61 -11.48
CA ASN A 243 -17.06 -12.11 -12.60
C ASN A 243 -17.88 -12.11 -13.90
N ALA A 244 -17.66 -11.18 -14.82
CA ALA A 244 -18.34 -11.29 -16.13
C ALA A 244 -17.72 -12.40 -17.00
N ILE A 245 -16.39 -12.58 -16.92
CA ILE A 245 -15.64 -13.66 -17.56
C ILE A 245 -14.58 -14.21 -16.60
N LEU A 246 -14.48 -15.54 -16.52
CA LEU A 246 -13.37 -16.28 -15.90
C LEU A 246 -12.66 -17.15 -16.95
N VAL A 247 -11.33 -17.06 -17.03
CA VAL A 247 -10.49 -17.92 -17.88
C VAL A 247 -9.55 -18.75 -17.00
N THR A 248 -9.58 -20.08 -17.19
CA THR A 248 -8.96 -21.06 -16.27
C THR A 248 -8.58 -22.36 -17.00
N ASN A 249 -7.93 -23.31 -16.30
CA ASN A 249 -7.55 -24.63 -16.82
C ASN A 249 -6.71 -24.56 -18.13
N GLN A 250 -5.72 -23.67 -18.18
CA GLN A 250 -4.83 -23.40 -19.33
C GLN A 250 -5.55 -23.00 -20.63
N ALA A 251 -6.84 -22.62 -20.57
CA ALA A 251 -7.60 -22.21 -21.73
C ALA A 251 -7.03 -20.96 -22.41
N ASN A 252 -7.01 -20.94 -23.74
CA ASN A 252 -6.64 -19.77 -24.53
C ASN A 252 -7.89 -19.14 -25.17
N VAL A 253 -8.32 -18.00 -24.64
CA VAL A 253 -9.56 -17.31 -25.02
C VAL A 253 -9.23 -16.03 -25.78
N SER A 254 -9.92 -15.79 -26.90
CA SER A 254 -9.84 -14.53 -27.65
C SER A 254 -11.18 -13.79 -27.62
N LEU A 255 -11.16 -12.51 -27.23
CA LEU A 255 -12.30 -11.60 -27.15
C LEU A 255 -12.04 -10.41 -28.08
N ASP A 256 -12.75 -10.32 -29.21
CA ASP A 256 -12.57 -9.22 -30.17
C ASP A 256 -13.84 -8.38 -30.37
N ASN A 257 -13.73 -7.06 -30.22
CA ASN A 257 -14.85 -6.13 -30.33
C ASN A 257 -16.04 -6.54 -29.45
N VAL A 258 -15.78 -6.89 -28.18
CA VAL A 258 -16.83 -7.21 -27.20
C VAL A 258 -17.15 -6.02 -26.31
N THR A 259 -18.35 -6.01 -25.73
CA THR A 259 -18.75 -5.08 -24.67
C THR A 259 -18.99 -5.85 -23.39
N ILE A 260 -18.35 -5.48 -22.29
CA ILE A 260 -18.48 -6.16 -21.00
C ILE A 260 -18.94 -5.15 -19.94
N ASP A 261 -20.16 -5.31 -19.43
CA ASP A 261 -20.75 -4.42 -18.43
C ASP A 261 -20.98 -5.15 -17.09
N ARG A 262 -20.11 -4.86 -16.11
CA ARG A 262 -20.18 -5.40 -14.75
C ARG A 262 -20.78 -4.36 -13.81
N THR A 263 -21.97 -4.60 -13.25
CA THR A 263 -22.66 -3.62 -12.38
C THR A 263 -23.32 -4.30 -11.18
N SER A 264 -22.96 -3.91 -9.95
CA SER A 264 -23.65 -4.38 -8.74
C SER A 264 -23.52 -3.36 -7.63
N SER A 265 -24.64 -3.06 -6.98
CA SER A 265 -24.72 -2.29 -5.73
C SER A 265 -24.34 -3.10 -4.50
N ASP A 266 -24.27 -4.42 -4.65
CA ASP A 266 -24.17 -5.36 -3.54
C ASP A 266 -22.71 -5.80 -3.32
N SER A 267 -21.84 -5.61 -4.33
CA SER A 267 -20.39 -5.78 -4.22
C SER A 267 -19.81 -4.79 -3.21
N THR A 268 -19.07 -5.29 -2.22
CA THR A 268 -18.39 -4.46 -1.21
C THR A 268 -16.90 -4.27 -1.48
N GLY A 269 -16.31 -5.05 -2.39
CA GLY A 269 -14.86 -5.05 -2.65
C GLY A 269 -14.05 -5.61 -1.47
N GLY A 270 -12.89 -5.00 -1.20
CA GLY A 270 -11.96 -5.43 -0.15
C GLY A 270 -10.97 -6.52 -0.60
N ASP A 271 -10.26 -7.12 0.35
CA ASP A 271 -9.17 -8.10 0.17
C ASP A 271 -9.43 -9.14 -0.92
N SER A 272 -10.61 -9.78 -0.91
CA SER A 272 -10.94 -10.80 -1.92
C SER A 272 -10.96 -10.27 -3.35
N SER A 273 -11.38 -9.01 -3.56
CA SER A 273 -11.35 -8.36 -4.88
C SER A 273 -9.96 -7.84 -5.25
N SER A 274 -9.23 -7.27 -4.29
CA SER A 274 -7.89 -6.70 -4.50
C SER A 274 -6.83 -7.78 -4.73
N PHE A 275 -6.83 -8.86 -3.93
CA PHE A 275 -5.76 -9.84 -3.92
C PHE A 275 -6.03 -11.06 -4.81
N TYR A 276 -7.30 -11.36 -5.10
CA TYR A 276 -7.72 -12.56 -5.82
C TYR A 276 -8.60 -12.27 -7.05
N GLY A 277 -8.91 -11.00 -7.33
CA GLY A 277 -9.68 -10.60 -8.52
C GLY A 277 -11.16 -10.97 -8.50
N VAL A 278 -11.71 -11.30 -7.32
CA VAL A 278 -13.14 -11.57 -7.15
C VAL A 278 -13.98 -10.37 -7.60
N GLY A 279 -14.97 -10.62 -8.46
CA GLY A 279 -15.91 -9.60 -8.94
C GLY A 279 -15.43 -8.76 -10.12
N ALA A 280 -14.26 -9.06 -10.70
CA ALA A 280 -13.73 -8.37 -11.89
C ALA A 280 -14.60 -8.57 -13.14
N ALA A 281 -14.52 -7.65 -14.11
CA ALA A 281 -15.16 -7.86 -15.41
C ALA A 281 -14.50 -9.02 -16.17
N VAL A 282 -13.17 -9.08 -16.20
CA VAL A 282 -12.44 -10.25 -16.74
C VAL A 282 -11.37 -10.70 -15.75
N LEU A 283 -11.39 -11.97 -15.36
CA LEU A 283 -10.40 -12.62 -14.51
C LEU A 283 -9.73 -13.79 -15.25
N ALA A 284 -8.40 -13.86 -15.22
CA ALA A 284 -7.62 -15.03 -15.62
C ALA A 284 -6.83 -15.56 -14.42
N THR A 285 -6.89 -16.88 -14.14
CA THR A 285 -6.25 -17.49 -12.94
C THR A 285 -5.23 -18.59 -13.25
N ASP A 286 -5.46 -19.31 -14.35
CA ASP A 286 -4.62 -20.39 -14.89
C ASP A 286 -5.03 -20.51 -16.36
N GLY A 287 -4.58 -19.60 -17.22
CA GLY A 287 -5.13 -19.47 -18.56
C GLY A 287 -4.83 -18.12 -19.19
N THR A 288 -4.99 -18.03 -20.51
CA THR A 288 -4.67 -16.83 -21.29
C THR A 288 -5.94 -16.22 -21.87
N VAL A 289 -6.19 -14.95 -21.55
CA VAL A 289 -7.20 -14.14 -22.23
C VAL A 289 -6.53 -13.12 -23.15
N ASN A 290 -7.02 -13.01 -24.38
CA ASN A 290 -6.54 -12.05 -25.38
C ASN A 290 -7.72 -11.15 -25.75
N ILE A 291 -7.61 -9.85 -25.51
CA ILE A 291 -8.71 -8.89 -25.64
C ILE A 291 -8.30 -7.80 -26.62
N SER A 292 -9.08 -7.59 -27.68
CA SER A 292 -8.84 -6.55 -28.69
C SER A 292 -10.08 -5.74 -29.01
N ASN A 293 -9.90 -4.47 -29.38
CA ASN A 293 -10.95 -3.58 -29.90
C ASN A 293 -12.20 -3.43 -29.02
N SER A 294 -12.09 -3.68 -27.71
CA SER A 294 -13.24 -3.93 -26.83
C SER A 294 -13.60 -2.74 -25.94
N THR A 295 -14.74 -2.84 -25.25
CA THR A 295 -15.15 -1.86 -24.21
C THR A 295 -15.55 -2.61 -22.95
N ILE A 296 -14.97 -2.21 -21.81
CA ILE A 296 -15.24 -2.78 -20.49
C ILE A 296 -15.71 -1.66 -19.56
N THR A 297 -16.86 -1.85 -18.91
CA THR A 297 -17.41 -0.93 -17.93
C THR A 297 -17.62 -1.65 -16.61
N THR A 298 -17.11 -1.08 -15.51
CA THR A 298 -17.38 -1.58 -14.15
C THR A 298 -18.02 -0.52 -13.25
N ASN A 299 -19.07 -0.93 -12.56
CA ASN A 299 -19.80 -0.14 -11.57
C ASN A 299 -20.17 -1.06 -10.40
N ALA A 300 -19.14 -1.53 -9.72
CA ALA A 300 -19.20 -2.43 -8.57
C ALA A 300 -17.93 -2.24 -7.73
N SER A 301 -18.04 -2.10 -6.41
CA SER A 301 -16.87 -1.91 -5.55
C SER A 301 -15.94 -3.12 -5.63
N GLY A 302 -14.64 -2.88 -5.79
CA GLY A 302 -13.62 -3.91 -6.02
C GLY A 302 -13.63 -4.55 -7.42
N GLY A 303 -14.67 -4.35 -8.22
CA GLY A 303 -14.81 -5.00 -9.53
C GLY A 303 -13.86 -4.43 -10.57
N ALA A 304 -12.62 -4.93 -10.61
CA ALA A 304 -11.58 -4.46 -11.54
C ALA A 304 -11.97 -4.67 -13.01
N GLY A 305 -11.43 -3.85 -13.92
CA GLY A 305 -11.66 -3.98 -15.35
C GLY A 305 -11.11 -5.29 -15.92
N ILE A 306 -9.80 -5.52 -15.74
CA ILE A 306 -9.12 -6.77 -16.12
C ILE A 306 -8.18 -7.16 -14.98
N PHE A 307 -8.23 -8.42 -14.57
CA PHE A 307 -7.41 -8.99 -13.50
C PHE A 307 -6.71 -10.26 -13.98
N ALA A 308 -5.38 -10.34 -13.76
CA ALA A 308 -4.62 -11.58 -13.89
C ALA A 308 -4.07 -12.00 -12.53
N TYR A 309 -4.35 -13.24 -12.14
CA TYR A 309 -3.98 -13.83 -10.86
C TYR A 309 -3.23 -15.15 -11.05
N GLY A 310 -2.26 -15.48 -10.20
CA GLY A 310 -1.57 -16.77 -10.26
C GLY A 310 -0.89 -17.04 -11.61
N ASP A 311 -1.18 -18.18 -12.23
CA ASP A 311 -0.69 -18.54 -13.58
C ASP A 311 -1.52 -17.88 -14.72
N GLY A 312 -2.40 -16.95 -14.38
CA GLY A 312 -3.23 -16.19 -15.32
C GLY A 312 -2.45 -15.18 -16.16
N VAL A 313 -2.77 -15.13 -17.46
CA VAL A 313 -2.17 -14.20 -18.43
C VAL A 313 -3.25 -13.39 -19.13
N ALA A 314 -3.12 -12.06 -19.14
CA ALA A 314 -4.01 -11.16 -19.87
C ALA A 314 -3.24 -10.35 -20.92
N ASN A 315 -3.55 -10.58 -22.20
CA ASN A 315 -3.07 -9.78 -23.33
C ASN A 315 -4.19 -8.83 -23.77
N VAL A 316 -3.95 -7.51 -23.78
CA VAL A 316 -5.00 -6.50 -24.00
C VAL A 316 -4.51 -5.45 -25.00
N SER A 317 -5.25 -5.21 -26.08
CA SER A 317 -4.98 -4.11 -27.01
C SER A 317 -6.22 -3.30 -27.38
N ASP A 318 -6.00 -2.02 -27.71
CA ASP A 318 -6.99 -1.14 -28.38
C ASP A 318 -8.36 -1.14 -27.69
N THR A 319 -8.37 -1.25 -26.36
CA THR A 319 -9.56 -1.49 -25.55
C THR A 319 -9.78 -0.33 -24.58
N THR A 320 -11.04 0.07 -24.42
CA THR A 320 -11.47 1.10 -23.48
C THR A 320 -11.97 0.45 -22.20
N ILE A 321 -11.50 0.90 -21.03
CA ILE A 321 -11.87 0.40 -19.71
C ILE A 321 -12.32 1.59 -18.85
N ASN A 322 -13.53 1.53 -18.30
CA ASN A 322 -14.05 2.55 -17.39
C ASN A 322 -14.48 1.90 -16.08
N THR A 323 -13.97 2.38 -14.94
CA THR A 323 -14.38 1.91 -13.61
C THR A 323 -14.93 3.05 -12.76
N THR A 324 -15.93 2.74 -11.93
CA THR A 324 -16.75 3.77 -11.26
C THR A 324 -16.64 3.77 -9.73
N GLN A 325 -16.45 2.61 -9.10
CA GLN A 325 -16.61 2.44 -7.64
C GLN A 325 -15.27 2.28 -6.92
N ASP A 326 -15.28 2.41 -5.59
CA ASP A 326 -14.09 2.30 -4.77
C ASP A 326 -13.42 0.93 -4.91
N THR A 327 -12.08 0.90 -4.81
CA THR A 327 -11.20 -0.27 -5.03
C THR A 327 -11.27 -0.92 -6.42
N SER A 328 -12.04 -0.36 -7.36
CA SER A 328 -12.25 -0.90 -8.71
C SER A 328 -11.12 -0.51 -9.67
N GLY A 329 -9.98 -1.21 -9.61
CA GLY A 329 -8.80 -0.93 -10.44
C GLY A 329 -9.01 -1.14 -11.95
N GLY A 330 -8.23 -0.45 -12.79
CA GLY A 330 -8.34 -0.52 -14.26
C GLY A 330 -7.83 -1.84 -14.84
N ILE A 331 -6.50 -1.96 -14.96
CA ILE A 331 -5.79 -3.22 -15.23
C ILE A 331 -5.01 -3.65 -13.99
N HIS A 332 -5.07 -4.94 -13.65
CA HIS A 332 -4.64 -5.44 -12.34
C HIS A 332 -3.87 -6.78 -12.45
N VAL A 333 -2.75 -6.91 -11.73
CA VAL A 333 -2.06 -8.18 -11.46
C VAL A 333 -1.92 -8.43 -9.95
N ALA A 334 -2.09 -9.67 -9.50
CA ALA A 334 -1.74 -10.08 -8.13
C ALA A 334 -1.32 -11.57 -8.09
N GLY A 335 -0.73 -12.01 -6.98
CA GLY A 335 -0.35 -13.42 -6.76
C GLY A 335 0.53 -14.07 -7.84
N GLY A 336 1.34 -13.29 -8.57
CA GLY A 336 2.20 -13.76 -9.66
C GLY A 336 1.64 -13.58 -11.07
N GLY A 337 0.42 -13.04 -11.21
CA GLY A 337 -0.25 -12.86 -12.51
C GLY A 337 0.53 -12.01 -13.51
N THR A 338 0.30 -12.26 -14.81
CA THR A 338 1.00 -11.57 -15.90
C THR A 338 0.03 -10.79 -16.79
N LEU A 339 0.34 -9.51 -17.09
CA LEU A 339 -0.50 -8.68 -17.95
C LEU A 339 0.31 -7.88 -18.98
N HIS A 340 -0.10 -7.95 -20.24
CA HIS A 340 0.48 -7.21 -21.36
C HIS A 340 -0.57 -6.28 -21.98
N ALA A 341 -0.36 -4.97 -21.88
CA ALA A 341 -1.27 -3.95 -22.39
C ALA A 341 -0.65 -3.16 -23.56
N THR A 342 -1.45 -2.83 -24.57
CA THR A 342 -1.03 -1.98 -25.70
C THR A 342 -2.14 -1.01 -26.11
N ASN A 343 -1.86 0.30 -26.11
CA ASN A 343 -2.79 1.33 -26.58
C ASN A 343 -4.20 1.25 -25.94
N LEU A 344 -4.25 1.18 -24.61
CA LEU A 344 -5.53 1.19 -23.88
C LEU A 344 -6.01 2.62 -23.58
N THR A 345 -7.31 2.77 -23.39
CA THR A 345 -7.89 3.98 -22.77
C THR A 345 -8.52 3.56 -21.45
N VAL A 346 -7.92 3.92 -20.32
CA VAL A 346 -8.36 3.49 -18.99
C VAL A 346 -8.72 4.69 -18.13
N GLU A 347 -9.94 4.73 -17.63
CA GLU A 347 -10.41 5.76 -16.70
C GLU A 347 -11.01 5.13 -15.43
N THR A 348 -10.56 5.57 -14.26
CA THR A 348 -11.08 5.11 -12.95
C THR A 348 -11.59 6.30 -12.12
N ASN A 349 -12.64 6.08 -11.33
CA ASN A 349 -13.33 7.17 -10.61
C ASN A 349 -13.48 6.97 -9.09
N GLY A 350 -13.46 5.73 -8.60
CA GLY A 350 -13.57 5.44 -7.16
C GLY A 350 -12.29 5.72 -6.39
N GLY A 351 -12.39 5.78 -5.06
CA GLY A 351 -11.23 5.85 -4.16
C GLY A 351 -10.44 4.54 -4.15
N SER A 352 -9.13 4.61 -3.88
CA SER A 352 -8.20 3.47 -3.93
C SER A 352 -8.28 2.62 -5.23
N ALA A 353 -8.55 3.28 -6.36
CA ALA A 353 -8.80 2.64 -7.66
C ALA A 353 -7.79 3.12 -8.71
N ALA A 354 -6.53 2.69 -8.58
CA ALA A 354 -5.50 2.98 -9.58
C ALA A 354 -5.86 2.43 -10.98
N THR A 355 -5.49 3.15 -12.03
CA THR A 355 -5.70 2.72 -13.43
C THR A 355 -4.78 1.56 -13.80
N ILE A 356 -3.54 1.60 -13.33
CA ILE A 356 -2.57 0.51 -13.38
C ILE A 356 -2.32 0.09 -11.93
N ARG A 357 -2.73 -1.14 -11.59
CA ARG A 357 -2.71 -1.63 -10.21
C ARG A 357 -1.99 -2.97 -10.11
N SER A 358 -1.35 -3.17 -8.98
CA SER A 358 -0.89 -4.47 -8.51
C SER A 358 -1.17 -4.62 -7.02
N ASP A 359 -1.27 -5.85 -6.56
CA ASP A 359 -1.60 -6.17 -5.16
C ASP A 359 -0.86 -7.42 -4.67
N ARG A 360 -1.19 -7.86 -3.45
CA ARG A 360 -0.55 -8.95 -2.69
C ARG A 360 -0.01 -10.11 -3.54
N GLY A 361 1.27 -10.41 -3.33
CA GLY A 361 2.00 -11.46 -4.06
C GLY A 361 2.46 -11.06 -5.47
N GLY A 362 2.27 -9.80 -5.85
CA GLY A 362 2.84 -9.18 -7.04
C GLY A 362 2.49 -9.86 -8.36
N GLY A 363 3.40 -9.79 -9.32
CA GLY A 363 3.20 -10.25 -10.69
C GLY A 363 4.11 -9.50 -11.65
N THR A 364 3.77 -9.54 -12.94
CA THR A 364 4.48 -8.75 -13.96
C THR A 364 3.52 -8.03 -14.87
N MET A 365 3.82 -6.77 -15.21
CA MET A 365 3.04 -6.00 -16.17
C MET A 365 3.92 -5.26 -17.18
N THR A 366 3.56 -5.35 -18.46
CA THR A 366 4.18 -4.52 -19.51
C THR A 366 3.11 -3.70 -20.22
N VAL A 367 3.29 -2.39 -20.28
CA VAL A 367 2.32 -1.45 -20.87
C VAL A 367 2.99 -0.63 -21.97
N ASN A 368 2.42 -0.61 -23.18
CA ASN A 368 2.96 0.17 -24.29
C ASN A 368 1.90 1.07 -24.94
N GLY A 369 2.03 2.38 -24.72
CA GLY A 369 1.09 3.38 -25.19
C GLY A 369 -0.26 3.36 -24.48
N GLY A 370 -1.11 4.31 -24.85
CA GLY A 370 -2.42 4.52 -24.26
C GLY A 370 -2.46 5.66 -23.25
N SER A 371 -3.64 5.88 -22.67
CA SER A 371 -3.91 6.92 -21.69
C SER A 371 -4.62 6.34 -20.47
N TYR A 372 -4.09 6.64 -19.30
CA TYR A 372 -4.53 6.09 -18.01
C TYR A 372 -4.80 7.25 -17.04
N THR A 373 -6.08 7.52 -16.78
CA THR A 373 -6.53 8.62 -15.89
C THR A 373 -7.26 8.09 -14.65
N SER A 374 -6.70 8.32 -13.46
CA SER A 374 -7.36 8.05 -12.19
C SER A 374 -7.87 9.34 -11.55
N ASN A 375 -9.15 9.37 -11.20
CA ASN A 375 -9.82 10.57 -10.67
C ASN A 375 -10.08 10.53 -9.15
N GLY A 376 -10.02 9.35 -8.53
CA GLY A 376 -10.38 9.15 -7.12
C GLY A 376 -9.31 9.58 -6.12
N SER A 377 -9.72 9.76 -4.86
CA SER A 377 -8.79 9.95 -3.74
C SER A 377 -7.97 8.67 -3.48
N GLY A 378 -6.69 8.81 -3.12
CA GLY A 378 -5.81 7.66 -2.87
C GLY A 378 -5.66 6.73 -4.07
N SER A 379 -5.86 7.26 -5.28
CA SER A 379 -5.88 6.50 -6.54
C SER A 379 -4.78 7.01 -7.46
N PRO A 380 -3.52 6.59 -7.26
CA PRO A 380 -2.44 6.96 -8.17
C PRO A 380 -2.67 6.41 -9.57
N ALA A 381 -1.97 6.97 -10.56
CA ALA A 381 -2.01 6.41 -11.92
C ALA A 381 -1.36 5.01 -11.95
N VAL A 382 -0.34 4.80 -11.11
CA VAL A 382 0.28 3.49 -10.87
C VAL A 382 0.37 3.20 -9.37
N TYR A 383 -0.27 2.11 -8.94
CA TYR A 383 -0.06 1.51 -7.62
C TYR A 383 0.73 0.20 -7.79
N CYS A 384 1.94 0.16 -7.23
CA CYS A 384 2.98 -0.80 -7.60
C CYS A 384 3.42 -1.67 -6.41
N THR A 385 2.95 -2.91 -6.43
CA THR A 385 3.39 -4.04 -5.58
C THR A 385 3.86 -5.22 -6.47
N ALA A 386 4.37 -4.92 -7.67
CA ALA A 386 4.80 -5.89 -8.68
C ALA A 386 5.99 -5.34 -9.51
N ASP A 387 6.45 -6.09 -10.50
CA ASP A 387 7.39 -5.60 -11.53
C ASP A 387 6.62 -5.04 -12.74
N ILE A 388 6.75 -3.73 -13.01
CA ILE A 388 5.97 -3.01 -14.02
C ILE A 388 6.90 -2.20 -14.96
N ASP A 389 6.80 -2.44 -16.28
CA ASP A 389 7.48 -1.67 -17.34
C ASP A 389 6.43 -0.96 -18.22
N ILE A 390 6.44 0.38 -18.23
CA ILE A 390 5.51 1.23 -18.99
C ILE A 390 6.29 2.07 -19.99
N GLN A 391 5.82 2.11 -21.24
CA GLN A 391 6.47 2.82 -22.33
C GLN A 391 5.46 3.65 -23.13
N ASN A 392 5.86 4.84 -23.60
CA ASN A 392 5.08 5.69 -24.53
C ASN A 392 3.65 6.08 -24.06
N ALA A 393 3.36 6.04 -22.76
CA ALA A 393 2.00 6.20 -22.22
C ALA A 393 1.79 7.55 -21.52
N THR A 394 0.54 8.03 -21.52
CA THR A 394 0.11 9.15 -20.67
C THR A 394 -0.53 8.61 -19.40
N LEU A 395 0.01 8.98 -18.25
CA LEU A 395 -0.38 8.54 -16.90
C LEU A 395 -0.80 9.78 -16.10
N THR A 396 -2.00 9.81 -15.54
CA THR A 396 -2.51 11.00 -14.84
C THR A 396 -3.36 10.62 -13.62
N ALA A 397 -2.96 11.07 -12.45
CA ALA A 397 -3.81 11.11 -11.26
C ALA A 397 -4.30 12.55 -11.03
N THR A 398 -5.61 12.76 -10.95
CA THR A 398 -6.21 14.10 -10.74
C THR A 398 -6.69 14.37 -9.30
N GLY A 399 -6.43 13.44 -8.39
CA GLY A 399 -6.85 13.50 -6.98
C GLY A 399 -5.94 12.70 -6.05
N SER A 400 -4.71 12.42 -6.49
CA SER A 400 -3.71 11.63 -5.78
C SER A 400 -2.31 11.94 -6.32
N GLU A 401 -1.30 11.43 -5.62
CA GLU A 401 0.06 11.22 -6.12
C GLU A 401 0.05 10.47 -7.45
N ALA A 402 1.07 10.65 -8.29
CA ALA A 402 1.12 10.03 -9.61
C ALA A 402 1.48 8.53 -9.52
N VAL A 403 2.39 8.18 -8.62
CA VAL A 403 2.94 6.84 -8.42
C VAL A 403 3.11 6.55 -6.93
N CYS A 404 2.76 5.33 -6.55
CA CYS A 404 2.97 4.76 -5.23
C CYS A 404 3.58 3.36 -5.38
N ILE A 405 4.77 3.13 -4.80
CA ILE A 405 5.47 1.84 -4.83
C ILE A 405 5.69 1.34 -3.40
N GLU A 406 5.40 0.06 -3.17
CA GLU A 406 5.58 -0.58 -1.86
C GLU A 406 6.65 -1.67 -1.87
N GLY A 407 7.59 -1.61 -0.92
CA GLY A 407 8.53 -2.68 -0.62
C GLY A 407 9.36 -3.14 -1.83
N LEU A 408 9.65 -4.45 -1.89
CA LEU A 408 10.50 -5.09 -2.90
C LEU A 408 9.81 -5.19 -4.27
N ASN A 409 9.60 -4.05 -4.94
CA ASN A 409 8.89 -3.95 -6.23
C ASN A 409 9.50 -2.89 -7.15
N SER A 410 9.24 -2.98 -8.45
CA SER A 410 9.87 -2.10 -9.44
C SER A 410 8.90 -1.48 -10.45
N LEU A 411 9.03 -0.17 -10.68
CA LEU A 411 8.38 0.55 -11.76
C LEU A 411 9.43 1.18 -12.67
N LYS A 412 9.36 0.88 -13.97
CA LYS A 412 10.16 1.49 -15.01
C LYS A 412 9.26 2.22 -16.01
N LEU A 413 9.56 3.49 -16.27
CA LEU A 413 8.88 4.36 -17.22
C LEU A 413 9.85 4.77 -18.33
N THR A 414 9.46 4.61 -19.60
CA THR A 414 10.27 5.05 -20.76
C THR A 414 9.42 5.88 -21.72
N ASP A 415 9.81 7.13 -21.98
CA ASP A 415 9.06 8.06 -22.85
C ASP A 415 7.58 8.23 -22.43
N CYS A 416 7.30 8.27 -21.13
CA CYS A 416 5.95 8.44 -20.57
C CYS A 416 5.70 9.87 -20.08
N ASP A 417 4.46 10.35 -20.22
CA ASP A 417 4.00 11.60 -19.62
C ASP A 417 3.27 11.28 -18.32
N LEU A 418 3.89 11.55 -17.17
CA LEU A 418 3.37 11.27 -15.84
C LEU A 418 2.91 12.56 -15.14
N THR A 419 1.68 12.59 -14.63
CA THR A 419 1.12 13.73 -13.88
C THR A 419 0.46 13.28 -12.58
N GLY A 420 0.71 14.00 -11.48
CA GLY A 420 0.02 13.85 -10.20
C GLY A 420 -0.52 15.17 -9.67
N ASP A 421 -1.72 15.12 -9.08
CA ASP A 421 -2.41 16.24 -8.45
C ASP A 421 -2.92 15.80 -7.07
N MET A 422 -1.97 15.66 -6.15
CA MET A 422 -2.22 15.13 -4.82
C MET A 422 -2.84 16.22 -3.92
N PRO A 423 -4.04 16.01 -3.37
CA PRO A 423 -4.64 16.95 -2.43
C PRO A 423 -3.95 16.87 -1.06
N GLU A 424 -3.96 18.00 -0.34
CA GLU A 424 -3.56 18.07 1.06
C GLU A 424 -4.39 17.11 1.92
N ASN A 425 -3.73 16.42 2.86
CA ASN A 425 -4.36 15.46 3.77
C ASN A 425 -3.72 15.59 5.17
N GLU A 426 -4.53 15.70 6.22
CA GLU A 426 -4.05 15.86 7.61
C GLU A 426 -3.27 14.64 8.15
N GLN A 427 -3.39 13.48 7.51
CA GLN A 427 -2.58 12.28 7.81
C GLN A 427 -1.20 12.29 7.13
N ASN A 428 -0.91 13.29 6.29
CA ASN A 428 0.37 13.44 5.61
C ASN A 428 1.24 14.49 6.31
N ASP A 429 2.50 14.16 6.55
CA ASP A 429 3.51 15.13 6.97
C ASP A 429 3.88 16.12 5.84
N CYS A 430 3.66 15.71 4.58
CA CYS A 430 3.91 16.50 3.37
C CYS A 430 3.14 15.96 2.15
N THR A 431 3.02 16.73 1.09
CA THR A 431 2.44 16.30 -0.19
C THR A 431 3.55 15.94 -1.18
N TRP A 432 3.36 14.89 -1.99
CA TRP A 432 4.36 14.36 -2.93
C TRP A 432 3.75 14.00 -4.29
N THR A 433 4.61 13.74 -5.28
CA THR A 433 4.20 13.30 -6.62
C THR A 433 4.49 11.82 -6.85
N VAL A 434 5.58 11.30 -6.30
CA VAL A 434 5.99 9.88 -6.35
C VAL A 434 6.45 9.47 -4.95
N ILE A 435 5.95 8.34 -4.44
CA ILE A 435 6.39 7.75 -3.16
C ILE A 435 6.90 6.30 -3.31
N LEU A 436 8.02 6.02 -2.65
CA LEU A 436 8.54 4.67 -2.41
C LEU A 436 8.55 4.46 -0.89
N TYR A 437 7.83 3.45 -0.40
CA TYR A 437 7.73 3.21 1.05
C TYR A 437 7.46 1.74 1.37
N GLN A 438 7.51 1.37 2.64
CA GLN A 438 6.97 0.08 3.11
C GLN A 438 5.73 0.34 3.95
N SER A 439 4.59 -0.22 3.54
CA SER A 439 3.39 -0.27 4.37
C SER A 439 3.47 -1.42 5.38
N MET A 440 2.57 -1.43 6.36
CA MET A 440 2.46 -2.49 7.36
C MET A 440 1.31 -3.48 7.06
N SER A 441 0.74 -3.46 5.85
CA SER A 441 -0.36 -4.38 5.49
C SER A 441 0.10 -5.83 5.30
N GLY A 442 1.35 -6.01 4.86
CA GLY A 442 1.90 -7.31 4.44
C GLY A 442 1.58 -7.69 3.00
N ASP A 443 1.13 -6.75 2.17
CA ASP A 443 0.84 -7.00 0.74
C ASP A 443 2.11 -7.07 -0.11
N SER A 444 3.13 -6.29 0.25
CA SER A 444 4.46 -6.31 -0.37
C SER A 444 5.51 -6.90 0.58
N GLU A 445 6.44 -7.68 0.01
CA GLU A 445 7.64 -8.13 0.73
C GLU A 445 8.55 -6.93 1.06
N VAL A 446 9.23 -6.98 2.22
CA VAL A 446 10.18 -5.93 2.62
C VAL A 446 11.45 -6.01 1.78
N GLY A 447 11.84 -4.89 1.17
CA GLY A 447 13.10 -4.74 0.43
C GLY A 447 13.09 -3.51 -0.47
N ASN A 448 14.09 -3.40 -1.34
CA ASN A 448 14.31 -2.22 -2.17
C ASN A 448 13.23 -1.93 -3.22
N SER A 449 12.45 -0.86 -3.00
CA SER A 449 11.55 -0.28 -4.01
C SER A 449 12.37 0.40 -5.11
N THR A 450 12.03 0.19 -6.38
CA THR A 450 12.77 0.81 -7.51
C THR A 450 11.85 1.64 -8.40
N PHE A 451 12.20 2.92 -8.60
CA PHE A 451 11.58 3.78 -9.60
C PHE A 451 12.62 4.23 -10.62
N SER A 452 12.36 3.94 -11.89
CA SER A 452 13.21 4.36 -13.01
C SER A 452 12.38 5.12 -14.03
N MET A 453 12.82 6.31 -14.44
CA MET A 453 12.20 7.08 -15.51
C MET A 453 13.26 7.57 -16.49
N THR A 454 13.03 7.34 -17.79
CA THR A 454 13.91 7.79 -18.86
C THR A 454 13.10 8.43 -19.98
N GLY A 455 13.44 9.67 -20.34
CA GLY A 455 12.65 10.46 -21.29
C GLY A 455 11.27 10.84 -20.77
N GLY A 456 10.41 11.34 -21.67
CA GLY A 456 9.05 11.76 -21.33
C GLY A 456 9.01 13.00 -20.44
N SER A 457 7.93 13.13 -19.66
CA SER A 457 7.71 14.28 -18.76
C SER A 457 7.13 13.88 -17.41
N LEU A 458 7.51 14.61 -16.36
CA LEU A 458 6.99 14.44 -15.00
C LEU A 458 6.41 15.77 -14.50
N THR A 459 5.10 15.82 -14.29
CA THR A 459 4.38 17.00 -13.82
C THR A 459 3.85 16.80 -12.41
N SER A 460 4.38 17.57 -11.46
CA SER A 460 3.79 17.79 -10.15
C SER A 460 2.79 18.95 -10.23
N LYS A 461 1.57 18.79 -9.72
CA LYS A 461 0.62 19.89 -9.54
C LYS A 461 0.62 20.46 -8.12
N ASN A 462 1.02 19.67 -7.12
CA ASN A 462 1.07 20.07 -5.72
C ASN A 462 2.18 19.33 -4.97
N GLY A 463 2.71 19.95 -3.91
CA GLY A 463 3.72 19.34 -3.04
C GLY A 463 5.12 19.25 -3.63
N GLY A 464 5.94 18.38 -3.02
CA GLY A 464 7.25 18.00 -3.54
C GLY A 464 7.20 16.88 -4.59
N LEU A 465 8.37 16.53 -5.14
CA LEU A 465 8.44 15.58 -6.25
C LEU A 465 8.56 14.13 -5.77
N PHE A 466 9.70 13.75 -5.19
CA PHE A 466 9.97 12.38 -4.71
C PHE A 466 10.00 12.30 -3.18
N TYR A 467 9.27 11.34 -2.60
CA TYR A 467 9.32 11.02 -1.17
C TYR A 467 9.71 9.54 -0.98
N THR A 468 10.59 9.27 -0.03
CA THR A 468 10.88 7.91 0.45
C THR A 468 10.97 7.86 1.96
N THR A 469 10.40 6.81 2.56
CA THR A 469 10.32 6.59 4.00
C THR A 469 10.11 5.11 4.31
N ASN A 470 10.60 4.63 5.45
CA ASN A 470 10.41 3.26 5.95
C ASN A 470 10.87 2.13 5.00
N THR A 471 11.76 2.36 4.03
CA THR A 471 12.15 1.34 3.04
C THR A 471 13.58 1.52 2.52
N GLU A 472 14.15 0.43 2.01
CA GLU A 472 15.20 0.50 0.99
C GLU A 472 14.57 1.05 -0.31
N SER A 473 15.27 1.94 -1.01
CA SER A 473 14.76 2.61 -2.21
C SER A 473 15.86 2.94 -3.23
N THR A 474 15.52 2.81 -4.51
CA THR A 474 16.37 3.19 -5.64
C THR A 474 15.59 4.07 -6.62
N PHE A 475 16.09 5.26 -6.89
CA PHE A 475 15.59 6.17 -7.91
C PHE A 475 16.61 6.32 -9.05
N TYR A 476 16.13 6.25 -10.30
CA TYR A 476 16.92 6.59 -11.49
C TYR A 476 16.13 7.55 -12.40
N LEU A 477 16.70 8.71 -12.71
CA LEU A 477 16.16 9.65 -13.69
C LEU A 477 17.16 9.93 -14.81
N SER A 478 16.68 10.00 -16.04
CA SER A 478 17.47 10.45 -17.18
C SER A 478 16.63 11.12 -18.26
N ASP A 479 17.08 12.27 -18.78
CA ASP A 479 16.42 13.00 -19.88
C ASP A 479 14.91 13.33 -19.66
N VAL A 480 14.43 13.45 -18.41
CA VAL A 480 13.01 13.71 -18.08
C VAL A 480 12.71 15.22 -18.06
N ASP A 481 11.65 15.66 -18.74
CA ASP A 481 11.16 17.05 -18.65
C ASP A 481 10.29 17.24 -17.38
N ILE A 482 10.83 17.92 -16.37
CA ILE A 482 10.18 18.06 -15.06
C ILE A 482 9.45 19.41 -14.95
N THR A 483 8.12 19.36 -14.78
CA THR A 483 7.30 20.51 -14.39
C THR A 483 6.98 20.42 -12.91
N TYR A 484 7.56 21.32 -12.12
CA TYR A 484 7.32 21.44 -10.68
C TYR A 484 5.98 22.10 -10.36
N SER A 485 5.47 21.83 -9.16
CA SER A 485 4.36 22.56 -8.56
C SER A 485 4.75 24.03 -8.27
N ASP A 486 3.77 24.90 -8.03
CA ASP A 486 4.02 26.30 -7.66
C ASP A 486 4.70 26.44 -6.27
N SER A 487 4.57 25.44 -5.39
CA SER A 487 5.26 25.39 -4.09
C SER A 487 6.68 24.83 -4.21
N ASN A 488 6.83 23.72 -4.96
CA ASN A 488 8.05 22.91 -5.07
C ASN A 488 8.73 22.66 -3.72
N ASP A 489 7.98 22.09 -2.76
CA ASP A 489 8.39 22.01 -1.35
C ASP A 489 9.69 21.21 -1.16
N PHE A 490 9.97 20.25 -2.04
CA PHE A 490 11.24 19.54 -2.15
C PHE A 490 11.36 18.84 -3.52
N PHE A 491 12.59 18.65 -3.97
CA PHE A 491 12.90 17.72 -5.06
C PHE A 491 12.88 16.26 -4.56
N LEU A 492 13.58 15.98 -3.46
CA LEU A 492 13.62 14.66 -2.82
C LEU A 492 13.48 14.85 -1.31
N LYS A 493 12.61 14.07 -0.65
CA LYS A 493 12.60 13.90 0.80
C LYS A 493 12.89 12.43 1.12
N CYS A 494 13.94 12.19 1.89
CA CYS A 494 14.44 10.87 2.29
C CYS A 494 14.52 10.86 3.83
N THR A 495 13.38 10.66 4.48
CA THR A 495 13.23 10.85 5.93
C THR A 495 12.32 9.81 6.56
N GLY A 496 12.35 9.74 7.90
CA GLY A 496 11.26 9.17 8.68
C GLY A 496 9.94 9.90 8.49
N ASN A 497 8.89 9.31 9.05
CA ASN A 497 7.53 9.84 9.08
C ASN A 497 6.95 9.83 10.50
N SER A 498 5.94 10.66 10.77
CA SER A 498 5.27 10.79 12.06
C SER A 498 4.52 9.53 12.52
N ASN A 499 4.41 8.51 11.66
CA ASN A 499 3.57 7.33 11.80
C ASN A 499 2.06 7.61 11.76
N ALA A 500 1.62 8.79 11.30
CA ALA A 500 0.19 9.12 11.15
C ALA A 500 -0.59 8.20 10.18
N ARG A 501 0.13 7.47 9.31
CA ARG A 501 -0.41 6.43 8.41
C ARG A 501 -0.07 4.98 8.81
N GLY A 502 0.56 4.78 9.97
CA GLY A 502 1.00 3.44 10.41
C GLY A 502 2.22 2.91 9.64
N TRP A 503 3.05 3.78 9.06
CA TRP A 503 4.23 3.41 8.26
C TRP A 503 5.49 3.29 9.12
N GLY A 504 5.70 2.09 9.67
CA GLY A 504 6.84 1.74 10.49
C GLY A 504 6.73 2.21 11.94
N GLN A 505 7.87 2.46 12.58
CA GLN A 505 7.94 3.02 13.93
C GLN A 505 8.52 4.43 13.88
N SER A 506 7.79 5.43 14.38
CA SER A 506 8.27 6.83 14.42
C SER A 506 9.61 6.93 15.15
N GLY A 507 10.56 7.68 14.56
CA GLY A 507 11.95 7.76 15.04
C GLY A 507 12.83 6.55 14.69
N ALA A 508 12.31 5.58 13.94
CA ALA A 508 13.02 4.39 13.46
C ALA A 508 12.52 3.91 12.06
N ASN A 509 11.85 4.79 11.32
CA ASN A 509 11.21 4.54 10.02
C ASN A 509 11.81 5.40 8.89
N GLY A 510 13.11 5.67 8.96
CA GLY A 510 13.85 6.32 7.87
C GLY A 510 13.93 5.45 6.61
N ALA A 511 14.54 6.00 5.56
CA ALA A 511 14.79 5.28 4.31
C ALA A 511 16.28 5.02 4.10
N ASP A 512 16.61 3.94 3.38
CA ASP A 512 17.93 3.72 2.76
C ASP A 512 17.76 3.99 1.26
N CYS A 513 18.40 5.02 0.72
CA CYS A 513 18.06 5.59 -0.57
C CYS A 513 19.28 5.77 -1.48
N ILE A 514 19.23 5.17 -2.67
CA ILE A 514 20.15 5.46 -3.76
C ILE A 514 19.41 6.30 -4.80
N PHE A 515 19.85 7.53 -5.04
CA PHE A 515 19.30 8.40 -6.07
C PHE A 515 20.32 8.68 -7.17
N THR A 516 20.06 8.21 -8.39
CA THR A 516 20.90 8.46 -9.56
C THR A 516 20.23 9.39 -10.56
N ALA A 517 20.89 10.50 -10.88
CA ALA A 517 20.48 11.46 -11.90
C ALA A 517 21.48 11.44 -13.07
N ASP A 518 21.05 11.03 -14.26
CA ASP A 518 21.89 10.85 -15.45
C ASP A 518 21.46 11.79 -16.60
N ASN A 519 22.28 12.81 -16.90
CA ASN A 519 21.93 13.90 -17.83
C ASN A 519 20.60 14.60 -17.50
N GLN A 520 20.33 14.81 -16.20
CA GLN A 520 19.07 15.32 -15.67
C GLN A 520 19.24 16.70 -15.04
N ASP A 521 18.45 17.68 -15.50
CA ASP A 521 18.31 18.97 -14.82
C ASP A 521 17.23 18.88 -13.72
N MET A 522 17.51 19.43 -12.54
CA MET A 522 16.68 19.29 -11.34
C MET A 522 16.62 20.62 -10.55
N THR A 523 15.49 20.91 -9.89
CA THR A 523 15.29 22.09 -9.04
C THR A 523 14.45 21.73 -7.81
N GLY A 524 14.82 22.28 -6.65
CA GLY A 524 14.19 22.00 -5.35
C GLY A 524 15.18 21.39 -4.37
N ASP A 525 14.83 21.41 -3.08
CA ASP A 525 15.73 20.95 -2.02
C ASP A 525 15.73 19.41 -1.89
N VAL A 526 16.88 18.87 -1.49
CA VAL A 526 17.05 17.46 -1.10
C VAL A 526 17.06 17.41 0.43
N ILE A 527 15.98 16.88 1.00
CA ILE A 527 15.75 16.80 2.45
C ILE A 527 16.08 15.38 2.94
N TRP A 528 16.85 15.26 4.02
CA TRP A 528 17.19 14.00 4.66
C TRP A 528 17.19 14.13 6.19
N ASP A 529 17.21 13.02 6.93
CA ASP A 529 17.27 13.02 8.41
C ASP A 529 18.28 12.00 8.96
N SER A 530 18.66 12.13 10.23
CA SER A 530 19.69 11.27 10.82
C SER A 530 19.28 9.81 11.07
N ILE A 531 18.04 9.40 10.72
CA ILE A 531 17.61 8.00 10.74
C ILE A 531 17.51 7.39 9.34
N SER A 532 17.90 8.14 8.30
CA SER A 532 17.91 7.73 6.89
C SER A 532 19.32 7.78 6.32
N ASP A 533 19.59 6.89 5.36
CA ASP A 533 20.82 6.84 4.57
C ASP A 533 20.51 7.28 3.14
N LEU A 534 21.34 8.15 2.56
CA LEU A 534 21.15 8.70 1.22
C LEU A 534 22.48 8.76 0.45
N ASP A 535 22.59 8.00 -0.62
CA ASP A 535 23.63 8.14 -1.64
C ASP A 535 23.04 8.85 -2.88
N PHE A 536 23.42 10.11 -3.09
CA PHE A 536 22.94 10.94 -4.21
C PHE A 536 24.03 11.14 -5.28
N ASP A 537 23.85 10.50 -6.44
CA ASP A 537 24.80 10.49 -7.55
C ASP A 537 24.31 11.32 -8.75
N MET A 538 25.06 12.36 -9.13
CA MET A 538 24.83 13.12 -10.37
C MET A 538 25.87 12.79 -11.42
N VAL A 539 25.47 12.21 -12.55
CA VAL A 539 26.36 11.76 -13.64
C VAL A 539 26.05 12.42 -14.98
N ASN A 540 26.99 12.30 -15.92
CA ASN A 540 26.89 12.73 -17.33
C ASN A 540 26.48 14.20 -17.61
N GLY A 541 26.48 15.07 -16.59
CA GLY A 541 26.18 16.49 -16.72
C GLY A 541 24.95 16.97 -15.97
N SER A 542 24.28 16.08 -15.22
CA SER A 542 23.13 16.42 -14.36
C SER A 542 23.39 17.63 -13.47
N THR A 543 22.35 18.45 -13.26
CA THR A 543 22.41 19.65 -12.43
C THR A 543 21.29 19.65 -11.39
N LEU A 544 21.59 20.25 -10.22
CA LEU A 544 20.61 20.49 -9.16
C LEU A 544 20.67 21.96 -8.75
N ILE A 545 19.51 22.62 -8.74
CA ILE A 545 19.32 23.97 -8.20
C ILE A 545 18.48 23.85 -6.92
N GLY A 546 19.17 23.73 -5.79
CA GLY A 546 18.56 23.58 -4.46
C GLY A 546 19.62 23.46 -3.37
N ALA A 547 19.18 23.18 -2.14
CA ALA A 547 20.02 22.87 -0.99
C ALA A 547 19.90 21.39 -0.59
N PHE A 548 20.93 20.87 0.09
CA PHE A 548 20.81 19.66 0.90
C PHE A 548 20.46 20.09 2.33
N VAL A 549 19.32 19.67 2.83
CA VAL A 549 18.73 20.10 4.11
C VAL A 549 18.57 18.90 5.03
N GLN A 550 19.14 19.00 6.23
CA GLN A 550 18.94 18.00 7.28
C GLN A 550 17.73 18.43 8.14
N ASP A 551 16.69 17.61 8.19
CA ASP A 551 15.41 17.86 8.86
C ASP A 551 15.09 16.75 9.87
N GLU A 552 15.43 16.99 11.13
CA GLU A 552 15.28 15.99 12.21
C GLU A 552 13.85 15.88 12.77
N SER A 553 12.83 16.50 12.14
CA SER A 553 11.47 16.60 12.70
C SER A 553 10.83 15.24 13.00
N ASN A 554 11.15 14.20 12.22
CA ASN A 554 10.64 12.83 12.38
C ASN A 554 11.68 11.83 12.93
N ALA A 555 12.91 12.28 13.21
CA ALA A 555 14.02 11.42 13.63
C ALA A 555 14.00 11.04 15.12
N GLY A 556 13.06 11.58 15.91
CA GLY A 556 12.91 11.28 17.34
C GLY A 556 14.11 11.73 18.17
N ASN A 557 14.95 10.77 18.60
CA ASN A 557 16.19 11.05 19.33
C ASN A 557 17.40 11.28 18.40
N GLY A 558 17.21 11.17 17.08
CA GLY A 558 18.26 11.14 16.07
C GLY A 558 18.93 9.77 15.95
N GLY A 559 19.59 9.56 14.81
CA GLY A 559 20.35 8.35 14.50
C GLY A 559 21.78 8.64 14.05
N ASN A 560 22.34 7.74 13.22
CA ASN A 560 23.70 7.86 12.67
C ASN A 560 23.71 7.84 11.13
N GLY A 561 22.55 8.10 10.51
CA GLY A 561 22.41 8.12 9.06
C GLY A 561 23.16 9.27 8.38
N TYR A 562 23.24 9.23 7.06
CA TYR A 562 24.07 10.15 6.27
C TYR A 562 23.41 10.58 4.96
N ALA A 563 23.89 11.70 4.41
CA ALA A 563 23.69 12.05 3.01
C ALA A 563 25.04 12.28 2.32
N ASN A 564 25.36 11.41 1.37
CA ASN A 564 26.49 11.55 0.45
C ASN A 564 26.03 12.22 -0.84
N LEU A 565 26.89 13.08 -1.40
CA LEU A 565 26.71 13.69 -2.70
C LEU A 565 27.96 13.46 -3.55
N THR A 566 27.83 12.71 -4.64
CA THR A 566 28.96 12.40 -5.54
C THR A 566 28.83 13.11 -6.89
N ASN A 567 29.96 13.36 -7.53
CA ASN A 567 30.10 13.80 -8.93
C ASN A 567 29.47 15.17 -9.32
N TYR A 568 29.03 15.99 -8.36
CA TYR A 568 28.52 17.33 -8.63
C TYR A 568 29.58 18.31 -9.22
N ILE A 569 29.20 19.01 -10.29
CA ILE A 569 29.94 20.18 -10.81
C ILE A 569 29.30 21.44 -10.25
N LEU A 570 29.96 22.11 -9.28
CA LEU A 570 29.53 23.41 -8.74
C LEU A 570 29.31 24.46 -9.87
N PRO A 571 28.07 24.87 -10.17
CA PRO A 571 27.82 25.99 -11.04
C PRO A 571 28.02 27.26 -10.23
N TYR A 572 29.16 27.93 -10.47
CA TYR A 572 29.58 29.20 -9.85
C TYR A 572 30.02 29.14 -8.38
N THR A 573 31.34 29.20 -8.18
CA THR A 573 31.91 29.84 -7.01
C THR A 573 31.61 31.34 -7.05
N PHE A 574 30.74 31.82 -6.16
CA PHE A 574 30.59 33.25 -5.90
C PHE A 574 31.83 33.80 -5.20
N SER A 575 32.33 34.94 -5.70
CA SER A 575 33.46 35.72 -5.16
C SER A 575 32.99 36.95 -4.40
#